data_AF-A0AAW7HPZ6-F1
#
_entry.id   AF-A0AAW7HPZ6-F1
#
_cell.length_a   1.000
_cell.length_b   1.000
_cell.length_c   1.000
_cell.angle_alpha   90.00
_cell.angle_beta   90.00
_cell.angle_gamma   90.00
#
_symmetry.space_group_name_H-M   'P 1'
#
loop_
_entity.id
_entity.type
_entity.pdbx_description
1 polymer ?
#
loop_
_entity_poly.entity_id
_entity_poly.type
_entity_poly.pdbx_seq_one_letter_code
_entity_poly.pdbx_strand_id
1 'polypeptide(L)' 'MKIGVKTNPLTIEQLSQLSGQSTASIRREIKNGVYRTIPNPDGTKGVFIDMEDLAQQATQQAEEALRQARGTSLLRKEQK' A
#
# COMPACT_ATOMS: atom_id res chain seq x y z
N MET A 1 16.24 15.93 0.19
CA MET A 1 15.00 16.71 0.13
C MET A 1 13.84 15.72 0.23
N LYS A 2 13.20 15.58 1.41
CA LYS A 2 12.06 14.68 1.59
C LYS A 2 10.82 15.40 1.05
N ILE A 3 10.26 14.92 -0.05
CA ILE A 3 8.95 15.39 -0.52
C ILE A 3 7.96 14.88 0.53
N GLY A 4 7.54 15.74 1.45
CA GLY A 4 6.52 15.42 2.44
C GLY A 4 5.18 15.31 1.72
N VAL A 5 4.85 14.10 1.27
CA VAL A 5 3.54 13.82 0.71
C VAL A 5 2.58 13.81 1.90
N LYS A 6 1.94 14.95 2.20
CA LYS A 6 0.85 15.00 3.19
C LYS A 6 -0.31 14.17 2.66
N THR A 7 -0.29 12.87 2.88
CA THR A 7 -1.41 12.01 2.53
C THR A 7 -2.42 12.06 3.66
N ASN A 8 -3.62 12.54 3.34
CA ASN A 8 -4.71 12.50 4.31
C ASN A 8 -5.07 11.04 4.62
N PRO A 9 -5.31 10.71 5.90
CA PRO A 9 -5.80 9.39 6.28
C PRO A 9 -7.10 9.06 5.53
N LEU A 10 -7.19 7.84 4.99
CA LEU A 10 -8.38 7.39 4.26
C LEU A 10 -9.26 6.49 5.13
N THR A 11 -10.57 6.59 4.95
CA THR A 11 -11.48 5.57 5.48
C THR A 11 -11.40 4.29 4.63
N ILE A 12 -11.88 3.18 5.18
CA ILE A 12 -12.00 1.90 4.46
C ILE A 12 -12.81 2.07 3.16
N GLU A 13 -13.87 2.88 3.18
CA GLU A 13 -14.72 3.12 2.01
C GLU A 13 -13.99 3.90 0.92
N GLN A 14 -13.21 4.91 1.30
CA GLN A 14 -12.40 5.68 0.36
C GLN A 14 -11.29 4.82 -0.24
N LEU A 15 -10.62 3.99 0.57
CA LEU A 15 -9.62 3.06 0.05
C LEU A 15 -10.25 2.02 -0.88
N SER A 16 -11.46 1.55 -0.58
CA SER A 16 -12.20 0.62 -1.44
C SER A 16 -12.47 1.23 -2.82
N GLN A 17 -12.88 2.50 -2.88
CA GLN A 17 -13.10 3.22 -4.13
C GLN A 17 -11.81 3.44 -4.94
N LEU A 18 -10.69 3.74 -4.27
CA LEU A 18 -9.41 4.00 -4.95
C LEU A 18 -8.69 2.73 -5.42
N SER A 19 -8.71 1.69 -4.59
CA SER A 19 -8.02 0.42 -4.87
C SER A 19 -8.85 -0.55 -5.70
N GLY A 20 -10.16 -0.35 -5.79
CA GLY A 20 -11.10 -1.30 -6.40
C GLY A 20 -11.31 -2.57 -5.57
N GLN A 21 -10.70 -2.66 -4.38
CA GLN A 21 -10.89 -3.79 -3.47
C GLN A 21 -12.21 -3.67 -2.70
N SER A 22 -12.79 -4.81 -2.30
CA SER A 22 -13.97 -4.80 -1.43
C SER A 22 -13.60 -4.32 -0.02
N THR A 23 -14.53 -3.64 0.66
CA THR A 23 -14.36 -3.21 2.05
C THR A 23 -14.09 -4.38 3.00
N ALA A 24 -14.60 -5.58 2.69
CA ALA A 24 -14.34 -6.81 3.45
C ALA A 24 -12.88 -7.28 3.31
N SER A 25 -12.32 -7.22 2.09
CA SER A 25 -10.91 -7.52 1.84
C SER A 25 -10.00 -6.57 2.60
N ILE A 26 -10.29 -5.27 2.55
CA ILE A 26 -9.53 -4.23 3.25
C ILE A 26 -9.59 -4.45 4.77
N ARG A 27 -10.78 -4.74 5.34
CA ARG A 27 -10.91 -5.08 6.77
C ARG A 27 -10.08 -6.29 7.17
N ARG A 28 -10.01 -7.30 6.31
CA ARG A 28 -9.18 -8.49 6.55
C ARG A 28 -7.70 -8.15 6.55
N GLU A 29 -7.25 -7.33 5.60
CA GLU A 29 -5.86 -6.87 5.52
C GLU A 29 -5.46 -5.99 6.71
N ILE A 30 -6.37 -5.12 7.18
CA ILE A 30 -6.18 -4.39 8.44
C ILE A 30 -6.01 -5.37 9.62
N LYS A 31 -6.88 -6.38 9.72
CA LYS A 31 -6.78 -7.41 10.77
C LYS A 31 -5.47 -8.20 10.71
N ASN A 32 -4.97 -8.44 9.51
CA ASN A 32 -3.70 -9.12 9.26
C ASN A 32 -2.47 -8.23 9.50
N GLY A 33 -2.67 -6.94 9.82
CA GLY A 33 -1.58 -5.99 10.06
C GLY A 33 -0.89 -5.47 8.80
N VAL A 34 -1.51 -5.64 7.63
CA VAL A 34 -0.97 -5.15 6.35
C VAL A 34 -1.03 -3.62 6.30
N TYR A 35 -2.14 -3.05 6.78
CA TYR A 35 -2.32 -1.61 6.85
C TYR A 35 -2.05 -1.08 8.25
N ARG A 36 -1.28 0.00 8.34
CA ARG A 36 -1.19 0.80 9.55
C ARG A 36 -2.48 1.60 9.71
N THR A 37 -3.12 1.45 10.88
CA THR A 37 -4.38 2.13 11.17
C THR A 37 -4.21 3.16 12.27
N ILE A 38 -4.91 4.28 12.09
CA ILE A 38 -4.99 5.38 13.04
C ILE A 38 -6.41 5.36 13.63
N PRO A 39 -6.56 5.36 14.97
CA PRO A 39 -7.87 5.45 15.58
C PRO A 39 -8.53 6.78 15.19
N ASN A 40 -9.83 6.74 14.91
CA ASN A 40 -10.56 7.95 14.55
C ASN A 40 -10.55 8.96 15.72
N PRO A 41 -10.05 10.20 15.51
CA PRO A 41 -10.01 11.22 16.57
C PRO A 41 -11.40 11.61 17.09
N ASP A 42 -12.46 11.43 16.29
CA ASP A 42 -13.83 11.75 16.70
C ASP A 42 -14.49 10.66 17.58
N GLY A 43 -13.76 9.60 17.95
CA GLY A 43 -14.28 8.52 18.82
C GLY A 43 -15.36 7.65 18.19
N THR A 44 -15.69 7.88 16.91
CA THR A 44 -16.61 7.04 16.14
C THR A 44 -15.96 5.70 15.78
N LYS A 45 -16.77 4.64 15.65
CA LYS A 45 -16.33 3.28 15.30
C LYS A 45 -15.81 3.23 13.86
N GLY A 46 -14.60 3.73 13.63
CA GLY A 46 -13.93 3.76 12.34
C GLY A 46 -12.41 3.78 12.52
N VAL A 47 -11.71 3.18 11.56
CA VAL A 47 -10.25 3.24 11.49
C VAL A 47 -9.86 3.98 10.22
N PHE A 48 -8.88 4.87 10.36
CA PHE A 48 -8.23 5.50 9.23
C PHE A 48 -7.02 4.69 8.82
N ILE A 49 -6.76 4.63 7.52
CA ILE A 49 -5.62 3.94 6.95
C ILE A 49 -4.55 4.98 6.68
N ASP A 50 -3.37 4.75 7.24
CA ASP A 50 -2.20 5.59 7.05
C ASP A 50 -1.64 5.37 5.64
N MET A 51 -1.79 6.40 4.82
CA MET A 51 -1.40 6.37 3.42
C MET A 51 0.11 6.55 3.22
N GLU A 52 0.83 7.14 4.18
CA GLU A 52 2.29 7.27 4.07
C GLU A 52 2.96 5.89 4.17
N ASP A 53 2.45 5.06 5.08
CA ASP A 53 2.92 3.68 5.26
C ASP A 53 2.58 2.83 4.01
N LEU A 54 1.34 2.95 3.52
CA LEU A 54 0.89 2.25 2.32
C LEU A 54 1.72 2.62 1.09
N ALA A 55 2.00 3.90 0.88
CA ALA A 55 2.82 4.37 -0.24
C ALA A 55 4.25 3.83 -0.16
N GLN A 56 4.83 3.76 1.04
CA GLN A 56 6.17 3.20 1.25
C GLN A 56 6.21 1.70 0.95
N GLN A 57 5.23 0.94 1.45
CA GLN A 57 5.14 -0.50 1.17
C GLN A 57 4.94 -0.78 -0.32
N ALA A 58 4.05 -0.06 -0.99
CA ALA A 58 3.81 -0.19 -2.42
C ALA A 58 5.07 0.15 -3.24
N THR A 59 5.81 1.18 -2.84
CA THR A 59 7.08 1.55 -3.49
C THR A 59 8.14 0.45 -3.33
N GLN A 60 8.29 -0.12 -2.13
CA GLN A 60 9.22 -1.22 -1.87
C GLN A 60 8.87 -2.47 -2.69
N GLN A 61 7.59 -2.85 -2.72
CA GLN A 61 7.13 -3.98 -3.55
C GLN A 61 7.38 -3.73 -5.04
N ALA A 62 7.15 -2.51 -5.53
CA ALA A 62 7.41 -2.15 -6.92
C ALA A 62 8.92 -2.21 -7.25
N GLU A 63 9.79 -1.74 -6.35
CA GLU A 63 11.24 -1.83 -6.52
C GLU A 63 11.73 -3.27 -6.55
N GLU A 64 11.20 -4.14 -5.69
CA GLU A 64 11.51 -5.58 -5.70
C GLU A 64 11.04 -6.26 -6.99
N ALA A 65 9.81 -5.98 -7.43
CA ALA A 65 9.27 -6.51 -8.68
C ALA A 65 10.12 -6.07 -9.89
N LEU A 66 10.55 -4.81 -9.93
CA LEU A 66 11.44 -4.29 -10.97
C LEU A 66 12.83 -4.92 -10.93
N ARG A 67 13.39 -5.20 -9.74
CA ARG A 67 14.66 -5.92 -9.60
C ARG A 67 14.57 -7.34 -10.15
N GLN A 68 13.49 -8.06 -9.87
CA GLN A 68 13.25 -9.41 -10.40
C GLN A 68 13.06 -9.39 -11.93
N ALA A 69 12.32 -8.41 -12.46
CA ALA A 69 12.14 -8.23 -13.90
C ALA A 69 13.46 -7.87 -14.62
N ARG A 70 14.34 -7.08 -14.00
CA ARG A 70 15.68 -6.80 -14.54
C ARG A 70 16.62 -8.01 -14.47
N GLY A 71 16.57 -8.79 -13.39
CA GLY A 71 17.38 -10.00 -13.24
C GLY A 71 17.07 -11.06 -14.30
N THR A 72 15.79 -11.25 -14.63
CA THR A 72 15.34 -12.19 -15.67
C THR A 72 15.70 -11.75 -17.10
N SER A 73 15.83 -10.45 -17.36
CA SER A 73 16.23 -9.93 -18.68
C SER A 73 17.71 -10.20 -19.00
N LEU A 74 18.58 -10.21 -17.99
CA LEU A 74 20.03 -10.48 -18.18
C LEU A 74 20.31 -11.95 -18.51
N LEU A 75 19.54 -12.88 -17.93
CA LEU A 75 19.66 -14.32 -18.20
C LEU A 75 19.28 -14.71 -19.64
N ARG A 76 18.50 -13.88 -20.35
CA ARG A 76 18.08 -14.17 -21.73
C ARG A 76 19.04 -13.66 -22.80
N LYS A 77 19.98 -12.78 -22.45
CA LYS A 77 20.95 -12.20 -23.39
C LYS A 77 22.25 -13.01 -23.53
N GLU A 78 22.52 -13.93 -22.61
CA GLU A 78 23.74 -14.75 -22.61
C GLU A 78 23.58 -16.08 -23.38
N GLN A 79 22.39 -16.33 -23.95
CA GLN A 79 22.15 -17.46 -24.86
C GLN A 79 21.93 -16.97 -26.29
N LYS A 80 22.95 -16.41 -26.92
CA LYS A 80 22.98 -16.26 -28.38
C LYS A 80 24.39 -16.37 -28.93
#